data_AF-A0A936HXJ4-F1
#
_entry.id   AF-A0A936HXJ4-F1
#
_cell.length_a   1.000
_cell.length_b   1.000
_cell.length_c   1.000
_cell.angle_alpha   90.00
_cell.angle_beta   90.00
_cell.angle_gamma   90.00
#
_symmetry.space_group_name_H-M   'P 1'
#
loop_
_entity.id
_entity.type
_entity.pdbx_description
1 polymer ?
#
loop_
_entity_poly.entity_id
_entity_poly.type
_entity_poly.pdbx_seq_one_letter_code
_entity_poly.pdbx_strand_id
1 'polypeptide(L)' 'MIDWSSCPDVKCDPDRASGSWVFRGTRVPVAALFENLEEDASLHQFIE' A
#
# COMPACT_ATOMS: atom_id res chain seq x y z
N MET A 1 -8.34 1.22 -10.90
CA MET A 1 -7.19 0.70 -10.13
C MET A 1 -5.95 1.37 -10.69
N ILE A 2 -5.17 2.07 -9.86
CA ILE A 2 -3.93 2.71 -10.30
C ILE A 2 -2.92 1.60 -10.62
N ASP A 3 -2.28 1.69 -11.79
CA ASP A 3 -1.17 0.79 -12.12
C ASP A 3 0.12 1.32 -11.50
N TRP A 4 0.66 0.55 -10.56
CA TRP A 4 1.90 0.88 -9.86
C TRP A 4 3.09 0.07 -10.38
N SER A 5 2.97 -0.56 -11.56
CA SER A 5 4.00 -1.42 -12.15
C SER A 5 5.37 -0.76 -12.35
N SER A 6 5.42 0.58 -12.46
CA SER A 6 6.65 1.36 -12.57
C SER A 6 7.26 1.80 -11.23
N CYS A 7 6.57 1.58 -10.11
CA CYS A 7 7.03 1.98 -8.79
C CYS A 7 7.83 0.83 -8.15
N PRO A 8 9.13 1.02 -7.86
CA PRO A 8 9.97 -0.05 -7.30
C PRO A 8 9.61 -0.38 -5.85
N ASP A 9 8.98 0.53 -5.11
CA ASP A 9 8.71 0.38 -3.68
C ASP A 9 7.41 -0.36 -3.36
N VAL A 10 6.66 -0.72 -4.40
CA VAL A 10 5.47 -1.54 -4.27
C VAL A 10 5.61 -2.82 -5.10
N LYS A 11 4.79 -3.81 -4.78
CA LYS A 11 4.67 -5.02 -5.57
C LYS A 11 3.22 -5.49 -5.60
N CYS A 12 2.82 -6.05 -6.73
CA CYS A 12 1.60 -6.83 -6.85
C CYS A 12 2.04 -8.29 -6.90
N ASP A 13 1.50 -9.11 -6.00
CA ASP A 13 1.73 -10.55 -5.98
C ASP A 13 0.36 -11.22 -6.15
N PRO A 14 0.02 -11.75 -7.33
CA PRO A 14 -1.32 -12.27 -7.61
C PRO A 14 -1.71 -13.43 -6.67
N ASP A 15 -0.74 -14.11 -6.08
CA ASP A 15 -0.95 -15.21 -5.13
C ASP A 15 -1.03 -14.74 -3.67
N ARG A 16 -0.86 -13.43 -3.39
CA ARG A 16 -0.86 -12.86 -2.04
C ARG A 16 -1.72 -11.60 -1.97
N ALA A 17 -2.33 -11.34 -0.81
CA ALA A 17 -3.20 -10.18 -0.61
C ALA A 17 -4.28 -10.00 -1.70
N SER A 18 -4.75 -11.12 -2.28
CA SER A 18 -5.76 -11.15 -3.34
C SER A 18 -5.39 -10.30 -4.58
N GLY A 19 -4.10 -10.19 -4.91
CA GLY A 19 -3.62 -9.37 -6.03
C GLY A 19 -3.58 -7.87 -5.75
N SER A 20 -3.61 -7.47 -4.47
CA SER A 20 -3.47 -6.06 -4.09
C SER A 20 -2.02 -5.58 -4.18
N TRP A 21 -1.85 -4.30 -4.51
CA TRP A 21 -0.55 -3.63 -4.40
C TRP A 21 -0.17 -3.47 -2.93
N VAL A 22 1.01 -3.96 -2.55
CA VAL A 22 1.56 -3.86 -1.19
C VAL A 22 2.92 -3.17 -1.22
N PHE A 23 3.28 -2.51 -0.12
CA PHE A 23 4.63 -1.97 0.04
C PHE A 23 5.66 -3.11 0.08
N ARG A 24 6.77 -2.92 -0.61
CA ARG A 24 7.85 -3.92 -0.66
C ARG A 24 8.37 -4.15 0.75
N GLY A 25 8.58 -5.43 1.09
CA GLY A 25 9.05 -5.83 2.42
C GLY A 25 7.95 -5.92 3.48
N THR A 26 6.71 -5.53 3.17
CA THR A 26 5.57 -5.63 4.09
C THR A 26 4.43 -6.45 3.48
N ARG A 27 3.38 -6.68 4.28
CA ARG A 27 2.06 -7.15 3.82
C ARG A 27 1.01 -6.02 3.80
N VAL A 28 1.45 -4.78 4.00
CA VAL A 28 0.57 -3.62 4.13
C VAL A 28 0.14 -3.17 2.73
N PRO A 29 -1.18 -3.13 2.45
CA PRO A 29 -1.69 -2.61 1.18
C PRO A 29 -1.37 -1.13 1.01
N VAL A 30 -1.09 -0.71 -0.23
CA VAL A 30 -0.94 0.71 -0.56
C VAL A 30 -2.23 1.48 -0.26
N ALA A 31 -3.40 0.84 -0.45
CA ALA A 31 -4.70 1.41 -0.13
C ALA A 31 -4.82 1.83 1.35
N ALA A 32 -4.21 1.07 2.27
CA ALA A 32 -4.30 1.36 3.70
C ALA A 32 -3.71 2.74 4.05
N LEU A 33 -2.65 3.19 3.36
CA LEU A 33 -2.12 4.54 3.55
C LEU A 33 -3.17 5.59 3.22
N PHE A 34 -3.83 5.47 2.07
CA PHE A 34 -4.82 6.44 1.62
C PHE A 34 -6.09 6.40 2.48
N GLU A 35 -6.54 5.22 2.89
CA GLU A 35 -7.65 5.07 3.85
C GLU A 35 -7.34 5.78 5.17
N ASN A 36 -6.12 5.65 5.70
CA ASN A 36 -5.70 6.38 6.91
C ASN A 36 -5.69 7.89 6.70
N LEU A 37 -5.18 8.36 5.55
CA LEU A 37 -5.16 9.79 5.21
C LEU A 37 -6.58 10.35 5.03
N GLU A 38 -7.54 9.55 4.54
CA GLU A 38 -8.96 9.90 4.44
C GLU A 38 -9.62 10.03 5.82
N GLU A 39 -9.12 9.31 6.83
CA GLU A 39 -9.54 9.40 8.24
C GLU A 39 -8.76 10.46 9.04
N ASP A 40 -8.17 11.45 8.37
CA ASP A 40 -7.36 12.54 8.98
C ASP A 40 -6.12 12.05 9.77
N ALA A 41 -5.66 10.81 9.56
CA ALA A 41 -4.40 10.36 10.13
C ALA A 41 -3.21 11.03 9.40
N SER A 42 -2.16 11.33 10.15
CA SER A 42 -0.92 11.83 9.56
C SER A 42 -0.05 10.70 8.99
N LEU A 43 0.79 11.06 8.01
CA LEU A 43 1.79 10.11 7.47
C LEU A 43 2.71 9.53 8.56
N HIS A 44 3.05 10.32 9.59
CA HIS A 44 3.88 9.84 10.70
C HIS A 44 3.17 8.73 11.49
N GLN A 45 1.89 8.93 11.82
CA GLN A 45 1.09 7.93 12.54
C GLN A 45 0.94 6.61 11.77
N PHE A 46 0.98 6.65 10.43
CA PHE A 46 0.91 5.45 9.61
C PHE A 46 2.22 4.64 9.59
N ILE A 47 3.36 5.31 9.77
CA ILE A 47 4.70 4.70 9.69
C ILE A 47 5.17 4.14 11.03
N GLU A 48 4.65 4.67 12.15
CA GLU A 48 4.92 4.18 13.52
C GLU A 48 4.42 2.73 13.76
#